data_AF-A0A317V8P0-F1
#
_entry.id   AF-A0A317V8P0-F1
#
_cell.length_a   1.000
_cell.length_b   1.000
_cell.length_c   1.000
_cell.angle_alpha   90.00
_cell.angle_beta   90.00
_cell.angle_gamma   90.00
#
_symmetry.space_group_name_H-M   'P 1'
#
loop_
_entity.id
_entity.type
_entity.pdbx_description
1 polymer ?
#
loop_
_entity_poly.entity_id
_entity_poly.type
_entity_poly.pdbx_seq_one_letter_code
_entity_poly.pdbx_strand_id
1 'polypeptide(L)'
;MRFTPVVALLPALAVAQEQVPLADRVQGWFNKAKSYLPTATPVAPAAAVVEKVVEKTKIQEKTVSEFNMTNWQSYLEPASEPQDWLVYITGGNKTCFGRCDKADKAFNESVLLFSADPTSPNLGKLDCEENKVLCSAWGAGAPSVWFLQVPQAQLGEERPNTPLHTVYLNSTTVTPETIYKVHSEKVWEKAPAYDGPLHPTDGWLAQNNLLLPLGYVIYGFSAIPSWLFMIGISFFSRAVALETSAARPLLVRTRPAYVVATAILAGITGYFIGQGSSLGLFSNKEKEGWPNSYNVKPHLDSSDEDYESEGEEEEDSEEEEGDGTELANFDSSNEEVKLVLVVRTDLGMTKGKIAAQCSHATLACYKYLTAYTPNSGILRRWESQGQAKIALQVKSEEEMEEMQAKAISLGLCARVITDAGRTQIASGSRTVLGVLGPKSVVDSVTGHLKLL
;
A
#
# COMPACT_ATOMS: atom_id res chain seq x y z
N MET A 1 -14.45 75.98 -11.38
CA MET A 1 -13.83 75.08 -12.38
C MET A 1 -12.65 74.44 -11.69
N ARG A 2 -12.83 73.29 -11.01
CA ARG A 2 -12.64 71.92 -11.52
C ARG A 2 -11.27 71.74 -12.19
N PHE A 3 -10.35 71.07 -11.50
CA PHE A 3 -9.60 69.94 -12.06
C PHE A 3 -9.18 68.99 -10.93
N THR A 4 -9.73 67.78 -11.02
CA THR A 4 -9.43 66.56 -10.28
C THR A 4 -8.05 66.02 -10.69
N PRO A 5 -7.42 65.19 -9.85
CA PRO A 5 -6.85 63.95 -10.35
C PRO A 5 -7.48 62.75 -9.64
N VAL A 6 -8.14 61.92 -10.44
CA VAL A 6 -8.51 60.55 -10.11
C VAL A 6 -7.25 59.68 -10.24
N VAL A 7 -7.26 58.52 -9.58
CA VAL A 7 -6.31 57.39 -9.64
C VAL A 7 -5.31 57.36 -8.48
N ALA A 8 -5.78 56.83 -7.34
CA ALA A 8 -4.99 56.03 -6.40
C ALA A 8 -5.90 55.39 -5.33
N LEU A 9 -6.90 54.59 -5.73
CA LEU A 9 -7.67 53.75 -4.79
C LEU A 9 -8.12 52.49 -5.52
N LEU A 10 -7.22 51.50 -5.59
CA LEU A 10 -7.46 50.09 -5.89
C LEU A 10 -6.12 49.36 -5.61
N PRO A 11 -5.85 49.01 -4.34
CA PRO A 11 -5.88 47.59 -3.97
C PRO A 11 -6.23 47.36 -2.49
N ALA A 12 -7.36 47.90 -2.01
CA ALA A 12 -7.82 47.69 -0.62
C ALA A 12 -9.20 47.01 -0.50
N LEU A 13 -9.75 46.50 -1.62
CA LEU A 13 -11.05 45.82 -1.66
C LEU A 13 -10.96 44.31 -1.95
N ALA A 14 -9.75 43.73 -1.99
CA ALA A 14 -9.56 42.31 -2.31
C ALA A 14 -9.35 41.40 -1.09
N VAL A 15 -9.50 41.89 0.15
CA VAL A 15 -9.28 41.08 1.39
C VAL A 15 -10.56 40.93 2.23
N ALA A 16 -11.75 41.27 1.70
CA ALA A 16 -13.00 41.26 2.49
C ALA A 16 -14.12 40.36 1.93
N GLN A 17 -13.82 39.44 1.02
CA GLN A 17 -14.81 38.47 0.50
C GLN A 17 -14.35 37.03 0.72
N GLU A 18 -14.31 36.57 1.98
CA GLU A 18 -14.49 35.13 2.29
C GLU A 18 -14.74 34.81 3.79
N GLN A 19 -15.31 35.72 4.56
CA GLN A 19 -15.89 35.37 5.87
C GLN A 19 -17.41 35.34 5.76
N VAL A 20 -17.95 34.20 5.29
CA VAL A 20 -19.34 33.84 5.60
C VAL A 20 -19.42 33.74 7.12
N PRO A 21 -20.31 34.50 7.80
CA PRO A 21 -20.37 34.47 9.25
C PRO A 21 -20.65 33.04 9.71
N LEU A 22 -19.86 32.57 10.69
CA LEU A 22 -19.96 31.22 11.28
C LEU A 22 -21.42 30.87 11.64
N ALA A 23 -22.22 31.87 12.03
CA ALA A 23 -23.64 31.73 12.30
C ALA A 23 -24.46 31.23 11.09
N ASP A 24 -24.22 31.74 9.88
CA ASP A 24 -24.95 31.33 8.68
C ASP A 24 -24.55 29.92 8.22
N ARG A 25 -23.26 29.55 8.37
CA ARG A 25 -22.80 28.17 8.17
C ARG A 25 -23.46 27.24 9.18
N VAL A 26 -23.44 27.60 10.46
CA VAL A 26 -24.08 26.80 11.52
C VAL A 26 -25.59 26.66 11.29
N GLN A 27 -26.29 27.71 10.84
CA GLN A 27 -27.72 27.64 10.53
C GLN A 27 -28.03 26.76 9.32
N GLY A 28 -27.27 26.87 8.22
CA GLY A 28 -27.44 26.02 7.05
C GLY A 28 -27.24 24.54 7.37
N TRP A 29 -26.26 24.25 8.22
CA TRP A 29 -25.98 22.91 8.73
C TRP A 29 -27.03 22.43 9.74
N PHE A 30 -27.54 23.29 10.61
CA PHE A 30 -28.59 22.95 11.57
C PHE A 30 -29.91 22.59 10.87
N ASN A 31 -30.25 23.31 9.79
CA ASN A 31 -31.39 22.97 8.94
C ASN A 31 -31.20 21.61 8.25
N LYS A 32 -29.97 21.29 7.84
CA LYS A 32 -29.61 19.99 7.28
C LYS A 32 -29.69 18.88 8.34
N ALA A 33 -29.12 19.06 9.53
CA ALA A 33 -29.23 18.12 10.65
C ALA A 33 -30.69 17.88 11.07
N LYS A 34 -31.51 18.94 11.13
CA LYS A 34 -32.94 18.83 11.45
C LYS A 34 -33.71 17.98 10.44
N SER A 35 -33.30 17.94 9.17
CA SER A 35 -33.91 17.07 8.16
C SER A 35 -33.62 15.58 8.36
N TYR A 36 -32.59 15.25 9.15
CA TYR A 36 -32.17 13.88 9.46
C TYR A 36 -32.63 13.39 10.85
N LEU A 37 -33.21 14.27 11.68
CA LEU A 37 -33.83 13.86 12.94
C LEU A 37 -35.13 13.09 12.64
N PRO A 38 -35.34 11.89 13.22
CA PRO A 38 -36.58 11.15 13.01
C PRO A 38 -37.78 11.97 13.50
N THR A 39 -38.74 12.20 12.60
CA THR A 39 -39.98 12.93 12.91
C THR A 39 -40.87 12.05 13.79
N ALA A 40 -40.79 12.24 15.11
CA ALA A 40 -41.74 11.66 16.04
C ALA A 40 -43.08 12.41 15.96
N THR A 41 -44.11 11.79 15.38
CA THR A 41 -45.52 12.12 15.66
C THR A 41 -45.95 11.46 16.99
N PRO A 42 -46.89 12.02 17.80
CA PRO A 42 -48.12 12.68 17.32
C PRO A 42 -48.62 13.96 18.06
N VAL A 43 -49.34 14.78 17.28
CA VAL A 43 -50.59 15.55 17.61
C VAL A 43 -50.57 16.75 18.60
N ALA A 44 -50.96 17.92 18.04
CA ALA A 44 -51.54 19.15 18.61
C ALA A 44 -50.63 20.29 19.15
N PRO A 45 -51.08 21.57 19.05
CA PRO A 45 -50.87 22.48 17.94
C PRO A 45 -49.57 23.30 18.06
N ALA A 46 -48.81 23.28 16.96
CA ALA A 46 -47.55 23.97 16.76
C ALA A 46 -47.75 25.48 16.55
N ALA A 47 -47.71 26.26 17.63
CA ALA A 47 -47.40 27.70 17.55
C ALA A 47 -46.86 28.26 18.87
N ALA A 48 -47.34 27.77 20.02
CA ALA A 48 -46.95 28.31 21.33
C ALA A 48 -45.75 27.60 21.99
N VAL A 49 -45.33 26.44 21.48
CA VAL A 49 -44.15 25.72 22.00
C VAL A 49 -42.86 26.15 21.28
N VAL A 50 -42.97 26.73 20.09
CA VAL A 50 -41.82 27.09 19.26
C VAL A 50 -41.09 28.33 19.79
N GLU A 51 -41.78 29.26 20.46
CA GLU A 51 -41.13 30.41 21.11
C GLU A 51 -40.39 30.04 22.41
N LYS A 52 -40.72 28.92 23.07
CA LYS A 52 -40.05 28.48 24.30
C LYS A 52 -38.88 27.52 24.09
N VAL A 53 -38.62 27.07 22.87
CA VAL A 53 -37.44 26.24 22.54
C VAL A 53 -36.29 27.09 21.95
N VAL A 54 -36.54 28.36 21.64
CA VAL A 54 -35.53 29.27 21.07
C VAL A 54 -34.66 29.97 22.12
N GLU A 55 -34.99 29.84 23.41
CA GLU A 55 -34.12 30.31 24.50
C GLU A 55 -33.42 29.14 25.21
N LYS A 56 -32.12 28.99 24.92
CA LYS A 56 -31.12 28.14 25.61
C LYS A 56 -31.12 26.64 25.27
N THR A 57 -30.63 26.32 24.08
CA THR A 57 -29.60 25.27 24.00
C THR A 57 -28.28 25.96 23.68
N LYS A 58 -27.48 26.22 24.72
CA LYS A 58 -26.03 26.25 24.54
C LYS A 58 -25.71 24.94 23.84
N ILE A 59 -25.37 24.99 22.55
CA ILE A 59 -24.80 23.84 21.84
C ILE A 59 -23.56 23.50 22.67
N GLN A 60 -23.63 22.43 23.47
CA GLN A 60 -22.46 21.92 24.15
C GLN A 60 -21.64 21.28 23.04
N GLU A 61 -20.55 21.94 22.65
CA GLU A 61 -19.62 21.40 21.68
C GLU A 61 -19.15 20.04 22.19
N LYS A 62 -19.46 18.99 21.43
CA LYS A 62 -19.13 17.63 21.83
C LYS A 62 -17.63 17.45 21.64
N THR A 63 -16.93 17.19 22.73
CA THR A 63 -15.48 16.96 22.68
C THR A 63 -15.20 15.57 22.11
N VAL A 64 -14.23 15.51 21.19
CA VAL A 64 -13.70 14.25 20.67
C VAL A 64 -12.63 13.76 21.62
N SER A 65 -12.79 12.56 22.16
CA SER A 65 -11.80 11.93 23.05
C SER A 65 -10.72 11.24 22.23
N GLU A 66 -9.46 11.57 22.47
CA GLU A 66 -8.33 10.92 21.79
C GLU A 66 -8.02 9.58 22.45
N PHE A 67 -7.92 8.52 21.64
CA PHE A 67 -7.59 7.17 22.09
C PHE A 67 -6.08 6.94 21.92
N ASN A 68 -5.42 6.74 23.05
CA ASN A 68 -3.99 6.54 23.19
C ASN A 68 -3.72 5.27 24.00
N MET A 69 -2.47 4.79 23.99
CA MET A 69 -2.04 3.59 24.72
C MET A 69 -2.37 3.59 26.23
N THR A 70 -2.51 4.76 26.85
CA THR A 70 -2.72 4.90 28.30
C THR A 70 -4.17 5.07 28.74
N ASN A 71 -5.08 5.52 27.86
CA ASN A 71 -6.45 5.89 28.24
C ASN A 71 -7.54 5.03 27.60
N TRP A 72 -7.24 4.32 26.51
CA TRP A 72 -8.26 3.56 25.77
C TRP A 72 -9.00 2.54 26.63
N GLN A 73 -8.31 1.91 27.58
CA GLN A 73 -8.91 0.94 28.50
C GLN A 73 -9.98 1.61 29.36
N SER A 74 -9.68 2.78 29.92
CA SER A 74 -10.62 3.50 30.78
C SER A 74 -11.89 3.97 30.06
N TYR A 75 -11.85 4.16 28.74
CA TYR A 75 -13.03 4.53 27.96
C TYR A 75 -13.92 3.33 27.61
N LEU A 76 -13.33 2.13 27.51
CA LEU A 76 -14.04 0.91 27.15
C LEU A 76 -14.33 0.02 28.35
N GLU A 77 -14.00 0.43 29.56
CA GLU A 77 -14.43 -0.25 30.78
C GLU A 77 -15.96 -0.09 30.96
N PRO A 78 -16.66 -1.15 31.41
CA PRO A 78 -18.10 -1.06 31.70
C PRO A 78 -18.37 0.10 32.67
N ALA A 79 -19.12 1.08 32.20
CA ALA A 79 -19.46 2.25 32.99
C ALA A 79 -20.70 1.98 33.86
N SER A 80 -20.99 2.89 34.80
CA SER A 80 -22.19 2.80 35.65
C SER A 80 -23.50 2.91 34.85
N GLU A 81 -23.44 3.49 33.66
CA GLU A 81 -24.51 3.62 32.68
C GLU A 81 -24.03 3.09 31.32
N PRO A 82 -24.90 2.50 30.48
CA PRO A 82 -24.51 2.04 29.16
C PRO A 82 -24.09 3.23 28.28
N GLN A 83 -22.97 3.10 27.57
CA GLN A 83 -22.42 4.17 26.74
C GLN A 83 -22.08 3.66 25.35
N ASP A 84 -22.54 4.39 24.33
CA ASP A 84 -22.17 4.12 22.95
C ASP A 84 -21.00 5.02 22.55
N TRP A 85 -20.00 4.43 21.90
CA TRP A 85 -18.82 5.11 21.37
C TRP A 85 -18.75 4.99 19.86
N LEU A 86 -18.56 6.12 19.18
CA LEU A 86 -18.21 6.19 17.78
C LEU A 86 -16.75 6.63 17.68
N VAL A 87 -15.87 5.69 17.38
CA VAL A 87 -14.42 5.90 17.30
C VAL A 87 -14.00 5.99 15.85
N TYR A 88 -13.53 7.16 15.42
CA TYR A 88 -12.95 7.35 14.10
C TYR A 88 -11.47 6.97 14.10
N ILE A 89 -11.07 6.14 13.15
CA ILE A 89 -9.70 5.64 13.01
C ILE A 89 -9.08 6.27 11.78
N THR A 90 -8.03 7.06 12.00
CA THR A 90 -7.25 7.70 10.93
C THR A 90 -5.85 7.13 10.85
N GLY A 91 -5.29 7.11 9.64
CA GLY A 91 -3.90 6.73 9.39
C GLY A 91 -2.99 7.92 9.08
N GLY A 92 -3.47 9.15 9.31
CA GLY A 92 -2.71 10.36 9.04
C GLY A 92 -2.19 10.41 7.60
N ASN A 93 -0.97 10.93 7.43
CA ASN A 93 -0.36 11.10 6.12
C ASN A 93 0.35 9.81 5.67
N LYS A 94 0.99 9.08 6.59
CA LYS A 94 1.82 7.92 6.20
C LYS A 94 1.07 6.59 6.22
N THR A 95 0.33 6.31 7.29
CA THR A 95 -0.30 5.01 7.51
C THR A 95 -1.47 4.78 6.54
N CYS A 96 -2.05 5.85 6.02
CA CYS A 96 -3.15 5.83 5.04
C CYS A 96 -2.72 6.16 3.60
N PHE A 97 -1.44 5.93 3.23
CA PHE A 97 -0.90 6.23 1.90
C PHE A 97 -1.19 7.66 1.39
N GLY A 98 -1.29 8.64 2.30
CA GLY A 98 -1.63 10.03 2.00
C GLY A 98 -3.08 10.27 1.59
N ARG A 99 -3.99 9.31 1.81
CA ARG A 99 -5.39 9.38 1.33
C ARG A 99 -6.40 9.77 2.41
N CYS A 100 -6.01 9.86 3.68
CA CYS A 100 -6.94 10.11 4.79
C CYS A 100 -7.29 11.58 5.01
N ASP A 101 -6.59 12.54 4.39
CA ASP A 101 -6.82 13.98 4.58
C ASP A 101 -8.28 14.42 4.39
N LYS A 102 -8.95 13.84 3.38
CA LYS A 102 -10.36 14.15 3.11
C LYS A 102 -11.28 13.55 4.18
N ALA A 103 -10.99 12.33 4.63
CA ALA A 103 -11.73 11.68 5.70
C ALA A 103 -11.56 12.41 7.05
N ASP A 104 -10.37 12.90 7.35
CA ASP A 104 -10.07 13.65 8.57
C ASP A 104 -10.83 14.99 8.60
N LYS A 105 -10.84 15.72 7.48
CA LYS A 105 -11.64 16.94 7.33
C LYS A 105 -13.13 16.64 7.47
N ALA A 106 -13.61 15.58 6.80
CA ALA A 106 -15.01 15.19 6.87
C ALA A 106 -15.44 14.81 8.30
N PHE A 107 -14.59 14.11 9.04
CA PHE A 107 -14.86 13.75 10.44
C PHE A 107 -14.92 14.99 11.33
N ASN A 108 -13.94 15.89 11.25
CA ASN A 108 -13.92 17.13 12.04
C ASN A 108 -15.17 18.00 11.80
N GLU A 109 -15.60 18.12 10.55
CA GLU A 109 -16.84 18.83 10.21
C GLU A 109 -18.09 18.10 10.73
N SER A 110 -18.08 16.76 10.76
CA SER A 110 -19.20 15.96 11.26
C SER A 110 -19.43 16.12 12.77
N VAL A 111 -18.41 16.48 13.56
CA VAL A 111 -18.53 16.72 15.01
C VAL A 111 -19.61 17.77 15.33
N LEU A 112 -19.78 18.76 14.45
CA LEU A 112 -20.82 19.78 14.59
C LEU A 112 -22.23 19.18 14.41
N LEU A 113 -22.40 18.23 13.48
CA LEU A 113 -23.66 17.50 13.30
C LEU A 113 -23.99 16.66 14.53
N PHE A 114 -23.00 15.96 15.08
CA PHE A 114 -23.16 15.18 16.31
C PHE A 114 -23.46 16.06 17.52
N SER A 115 -22.85 17.25 17.62
CA SER A 115 -23.11 18.20 18.72
C SER A 115 -24.53 18.78 18.68
N ALA A 116 -25.18 18.77 17.52
CA ALA A 116 -26.57 19.22 17.37
C ALA A 116 -27.59 18.13 17.78
N ASP A 117 -27.17 16.86 17.85
CA ASP A 117 -28.02 15.72 18.13
C ASP A 117 -27.87 15.24 19.59
N PRO A 118 -28.92 15.33 20.44
CA PRO A 118 -28.87 14.86 21.82
C PRO A 118 -28.76 13.34 21.95
N THR A 119 -29.08 12.56 20.90
CA THR A 119 -28.98 11.09 20.89
C THR A 119 -27.61 10.57 20.43
N SER A 120 -26.69 11.49 20.10
CA SER A 120 -25.37 11.14 19.58
C SER A 120 -24.50 10.34 20.56
N PRO A 121 -23.70 9.37 20.09
CA PRO A 121 -22.78 8.58 20.91
C PRO A 121 -21.52 9.39 21.26
N ASN A 122 -20.78 8.97 22.27
CA ASN A 122 -19.48 9.55 22.61
C ASN A 122 -18.53 9.47 21.41
N LEU A 123 -17.84 10.56 21.09
CA LEU A 123 -16.95 10.60 19.92
C LEU A 123 -15.52 10.31 20.36
N GLY A 124 -14.90 9.33 19.70
CA GLY A 124 -13.50 8.98 19.86
C GLY A 124 -12.72 9.23 18.57
N LYS A 125 -11.42 9.51 18.70
CA LYS A 125 -10.48 9.51 17.58
C LYS A 125 -9.24 8.70 17.95
N LEU A 126 -8.89 7.74 17.11
CA LEU A 126 -7.65 6.99 17.19
C LEU A 126 -6.76 7.35 16.00
N ASP A 127 -5.60 7.94 16.29
CA ASP A 127 -4.59 8.26 15.28
C ASP A 127 -3.55 7.13 15.21
N CYS A 128 -3.53 6.40 14.10
CA CYS A 128 -2.61 5.29 13.86
C CYS A 128 -1.21 5.72 13.44
N GLU A 129 -0.98 6.99 13.11
CA GLU A 129 0.37 7.53 12.89
C GLU A 129 1.07 7.80 14.24
N GLU A 130 0.32 8.33 15.21
CA GLU A 130 0.82 8.55 16.58
C GLU A 130 0.82 7.26 17.42
N ASN A 131 -0.26 6.47 17.36
CA ASN A 131 -0.48 5.27 18.17
C ASN A 131 -0.37 3.97 17.35
N LYS A 132 0.76 3.78 16.66
CA LYS A 132 1.00 2.64 15.75
C LYS A 132 0.77 1.26 16.38
N VAL A 133 1.23 1.10 17.64
CA VAL A 133 1.11 -0.15 18.39
C VAL A 133 -0.35 -0.45 18.72
N LEU A 134 -1.12 0.56 19.13
CA LEU A 134 -2.53 0.39 19.46
C LEU A 134 -3.34 -0.02 18.23
N CYS A 135 -3.12 0.64 17.09
CA CYS A 135 -3.78 0.26 15.85
C CYS A 135 -3.39 -1.14 15.36
N SER A 136 -2.11 -1.52 15.54
CA SER A 136 -1.65 -2.87 15.22
C SER A 136 -2.28 -3.91 16.15
N ALA A 137 -2.42 -3.59 17.44
CA ALA A 137 -3.05 -4.46 18.45
C ALA A 137 -4.53 -4.68 18.16
N TRP A 138 -5.23 -3.64 17.69
CA TRP A 138 -6.65 -3.70 17.36
C TRP A 138 -6.90 -4.25 15.94
N GLY A 139 -5.87 -4.41 15.11
CA GLY A 139 -6.04 -4.72 13.69
C GLY A 139 -6.84 -3.64 12.96
N ALA A 140 -6.72 -2.39 13.42
CA ALA A 140 -7.55 -1.28 12.97
C ALA A 140 -7.08 -0.74 11.62
N GLY A 141 -7.91 -0.93 10.58
CA GLY A 141 -7.67 -0.37 9.26
C GLY A 141 -8.20 1.06 9.13
N ALA A 142 -7.40 1.98 8.59
CA ALA A 142 -7.81 3.36 8.32
C ALA A 142 -8.08 3.59 6.82
N PRO A 143 -9.05 4.46 6.44
CA PRO A 143 -9.99 5.16 7.31
C PRO A 143 -11.23 4.31 7.63
N SER A 144 -11.60 4.21 8.91
CA SER A 144 -12.82 3.52 9.33
C SER A 144 -13.47 4.18 10.54
N VAL A 145 -14.75 3.87 10.77
CA VAL A 145 -15.52 4.28 11.94
C VAL A 145 -15.97 3.04 12.67
N TRP A 146 -15.66 2.98 13.96
CA TRP A 146 -16.02 1.87 14.83
C TRP A 146 -17.13 2.32 15.75
N PHE A 147 -18.18 1.50 15.87
CA PHE A 147 -19.28 1.70 16.80
C PHE A 147 -19.18 0.64 17.89
N LEU A 148 -18.92 1.07 19.14
CA LEU A 148 -18.81 0.21 20.30
C LEU A 148 -19.94 0.48 21.28
N GLN A 149 -20.63 -0.58 21.71
CA GLN A 149 -21.71 -0.49 22.69
C GLN A 149 -21.19 -0.98 24.04
N VAL A 150 -20.71 -0.04 24.89
CA VAL A 150 -20.16 -0.37 26.21
C VAL A 150 -21.31 -0.66 27.17
N PRO A 151 -21.41 -1.90 27.67
CA PRO A 151 -22.52 -2.29 28.54
C PRO A 151 -22.35 -1.71 29.95
N GLN A 152 -23.46 -1.70 30.69
CA GLN A 152 -23.47 -1.29 32.09
C GLN A 152 -22.71 -2.30 32.97
N ALA A 153 -21.90 -1.80 33.90
CA ALA A 153 -21.24 -2.62 34.91
C ALA A 153 -22.26 -3.30 35.83
N GLN A 154 -22.28 -4.63 35.83
CA GLN A 154 -23.07 -5.43 36.78
C GLN A 154 -22.17 -5.94 37.91
N LEU A 155 -22.59 -5.74 39.16
CA LEU A 155 -21.79 -6.08 40.32
C LEU A 155 -21.81 -7.60 40.56
N GLY A 156 -20.70 -8.29 40.27
CA GLY A 156 -20.52 -9.72 40.57
C GLY A 156 -20.85 -10.71 39.45
N GLU A 157 -21.21 -10.21 38.26
CA GLU A 157 -21.38 -11.03 37.05
C GLU A 157 -20.17 -10.87 36.11
N GLU A 158 -19.97 -11.85 35.22
CA GLU A 158 -18.93 -11.77 34.18
C GLU A 158 -19.16 -10.54 33.28
N ARG A 159 -18.07 -9.96 32.76
CA ARG A 159 -18.13 -8.78 31.91
C ARG A 159 -19.05 -9.04 30.71
N PRO A 160 -20.14 -8.27 30.54
CA PRO A 160 -21.00 -8.41 29.37
C PRO A 160 -20.23 -8.09 28.09
N ASN A 161 -20.57 -8.80 27.01
CA ASN A 161 -19.94 -8.60 25.70
C ASN A 161 -20.17 -7.15 25.23
N THR A 162 -19.16 -6.54 24.62
CA THR A 162 -19.19 -5.19 24.05
C THR A 162 -19.28 -5.30 22.53
N PRO A 163 -20.47 -5.27 21.90
CA PRO A 163 -20.57 -5.34 20.44
C PRO A 163 -19.77 -4.22 19.77
N LEU A 164 -18.86 -4.61 18.89
CA LEU A 164 -18.08 -3.71 18.04
C LEU A 164 -18.50 -3.91 16.58
N HIS A 165 -18.91 -2.83 15.93
CA HIS A 165 -19.21 -2.81 14.50
C HIS A 165 -18.22 -1.91 13.76
N THR A 166 -17.59 -2.43 12.72
CA THR A 166 -16.64 -1.67 11.90
C THR A 166 -17.28 -1.25 10.58
N VAL A 167 -17.26 0.05 10.29
CA VAL A 167 -17.69 0.62 9.02
C VAL A 167 -16.49 1.24 8.32
N TYR A 168 -16.09 0.65 7.20
CA TYR A 168 -14.99 1.19 6.38
C TYR A 168 -15.48 2.41 5.58
N LEU A 169 -14.67 3.47 5.56
CA LEU A 169 -14.96 4.67 4.81
C LEU A 169 -14.20 4.67 3.48
N ASN A 170 -14.85 5.17 2.42
CA ASN A 170 -14.15 5.44 1.18
C ASN A 170 -13.38 6.77 1.29
N SER A 171 -12.06 6.69 1.27
CA SER A 171 -11.16 7.83 1.48
C SER A 171 -11.37 8.99 0.50
N THR A 172 -11.93 8.72 -0.69
CA THR A 172 -12.09 9.72 -1.76
C THR A 172 -13.46 10.38 -1.81
N THR A 173 -14.52 9.70 -1.38
CA THR A 173 -15.92 10.16 -1.52
C THR A 173 -16.59 10.49 -0.18
N VAL A 174 -15.92 10.24 0.94
CA VAL A 174 -16.47 10.51 2.27
C VAL A 174 -16.82 11.99 2.45
N THR A 175 -18.00 12.23 3.01
CA THR A 175 -18.51 13.54 3.39
C THR A 175 -18.89 13.52 4.89
N PRO A 176 -19.01 14.68 5.55
CA PRO A 176 -19.43 14.76 6.95
C PRO A 176 -20.79 14.11 7.17
N GLU A 177 -21.68 14.21 6.18
CA GLU A 177 -23.01 13.62 6.20
C GLU A 177 -22.96 12.10 6.15
N THR A 178 -22.06 11.52 5.34
CA THR A 178 -21.85 10.07 5.30
C THR A 178 -21.44 9.52 6.66
N ILE A 179 -20.59 10.23 7.38
CA ILE A 179 -20.14 9.84 8.73
C ILE A 179 -21.29 9.97 9.73
N TYR A 180 -22.04 11.07 9.70
CA TYR A 180 -23.21 11.24 10.57
C TYR A 180 -24.30 10.20 10.32
N LYS A 181 -24.52 9.81 9.05
CA LYS A 181 -25.45 8.73 8.65
C LYS A 181 -25.14 7.39 9.29
N VAL A 182 -23.87 7.12 9.63
CA VAL A 182 -23.51 5.90 10.37
C VAL A 182 -24.32 5.81 11.66
N HIS A 183 -24.48 6.92 12.38
CA HIS A 183 -25.30 6.97 13.59
C HIS A 183 -26.80 7.12 13.29
N SER A 184 -27.20 8.11 12.48
CA SER A 184 -28.62 8.44 12.31
C SER A 184 -29.43 7.35 11.59
N GLU A 185 -28.85 6.71 10.56
CA GLU A 185 -29.47 5.60 9.84
C GLU A 185 -29.03 4.22 10.39
N LYS A 186 -28.23 4.20 11.46
CA LYS A 186 -27.64 3.00 12.06
C LYS A 186 -27.01 2.06 11.03
N VAL A 187 -26.25 2.61 10.09
CA VAL A 187 -25.59 1.84 9.01
C VAL A 187 -24.70 0.74 9.57
N TRP A 188 -24.16 0.93 10.78
CA TRP A 188 -23.35 -0.06 11.49
C TRP A 188 -24.10 -1.37 11.79
N GLU A 189 -25.43 -1.37 11.93
CA GLU A 189 -26.22 -2.61 12.14
C GLU A 189 -26.16 -3.54 10.91
N LYS A 190 -25.84 -3.00 9.72
CA LYS A 190 -25.65 -3.81 8.50
C LYS A 190 -24.34 -4.61 8.53
N ALA A 191 -23.36 -4.17 9.32
CA ALA A 191 -22.12 -4.90 9.52
C ALA A 191 -22.29 -5.88 10.69
N PRO A 192 -21.85 -7.14 10.58
CA PRO A 192 -21.88 -8.07 11.70
C PRO A 192 -21.01 -7.54 12.85
N ALA A 193 -21.39 -7.85 14.09
CA ALA A 193 -20.56 -7.56 15.24
C ALA A 193 -19.23 -8.34 15.13
N TYR A 194 -18.11 -7.66 15.30
CA TYR A 194 -16.79 -8.26 15.25
C TYR A 194 -16.49 -8.97 16.58
N ASP A 195 -16.30 -10.28 16.53
CA ASP A 195 -15.99 -11.16 17.66
C ASP A 195 -14.59 -11.81 17.54
N GLY A 196 -13.74 -11.25 16.66
CA GLY A 196 -12.43 -11.82 16.36
C GLY A 196 -11.40 -11.72 17.51
N PRO A 197 -10.24 -12.41 17.39
CA PRO A 197 -9.23 -12.46 18.45
C PRO A 197 -8.64 -11.10 18.85
N LEU A 198 -8.60 -10.15 17.90
CA LEU A 198 -8.07 -8.79 18.11
C LEU A 198 -9.12 -7.81 18.64
N HIS A 199 -10.30 -8.29 19.05
CA HIS A 199 -11.32 -7.43 19.64
C HIS A 199 -10.75 -6.73 20.90
N PRO A 200 -10.89 -5.40 21.05
CA PRO A 200 -10.16 -4.62 22.06
C PRO A 200 -10.37 -5.06 23.52
N THR A 201 -11.57 -5.56 23.84
CA THR A 201 -11.98 -5.90 25.22
C THR A 201 -12.31 -7.37 25.38
N ASP A 202 -13.22 -7.88 24.54
CA ASP A 202 -13.78 -9.23 24.66
C ASP A 202 -13.04 -10.29 23.83
N GLY A 203 -12.05 -9.90 23.02
CA GLY A 203 -11.26 -10.83 22.24
C GLY A 203 -10.40 -11.72 23.14
N TRP A 204 -10.15 -12.95 22.71
CA TRP A 204 -9.32 -13.90 23.48
C TRP A 204 -7.94 -13.31 23.85
N LEU A 205 -7.33 -12.49 22.98
CA LEU A 205 -6.05 -11.84 23.27
C LEU A 205 -6.17 -10.74 24.32
N ALA A 206 -7.29 -10.01 24.34
CA ALA A 206 -7.56 -8.98 25.34
C ALA A 206 -7.78 -9.61 26.73
N GLN A 207 -8.59 -10.66 26.79
CA GLN A 207 -8.86 -11.41 28.03
C GLN A 207 -7.59 -12.00 28.67
N ASN A 208 -6.58 -12.35 27.85
CA ASN A 208 -5.31 -12.91 28.31
C ASN A 208 -4.16 -11.89 28.43
N ASN A 209 -4.43 -10.58 28.31
CA ASN A 209 -3.40 -9.52 28.30
C ASN A 209 -2.31 -9.70 27.22
N LEU A 210 -2.60 -10.42 26.15
CA LEU A 210 -1.70 -10.69 25.02
C LEU A 210 -1.89 -9.70 23.86
N LEU A 211 -2.97 -8.90 23.89
CA LEU A 211 -3.31 -7.95 22.82
C LEU A 211 -2.20 -6.93 22.55
N LEU A 212 -1.73 -6.22 23.59
CA LEU A 212 -0.66 -5.22 23.45
C LEU A 212 0.70 -5.85 23.10
N PRO A 213 1.16 -6.94 23.76
CA PRO A 213 2.34 -7.67 23.32
C PRO A 213 2.30 -8.08 21.84
N LEU A 214 1.16 -8.60 21.38
CA LEU A 214 0.99 -8.94 19.97
C LEU A 214 1.03 -7.70 19.08
N GLY A 215 0.41 -6.59 19.50
CA GLY A 215 0.50 -5.30 18.80
C GLY A 215 1.94 -4.83 18.58
N TYR A 216 2.81 -4.97 19.58
CA TYR A 216 4.25 -4.68 19.44
C TYR A 216 4.94 -5.61 18.43
N VAL A 217 4.59 -6.91 18.42
CA VAL A 217 5.13 -7.89 17.48
C VAL A 217 4.67 -7.58 16.04
N ILE A 218 3.38 -7.34 15.83
CA ILE A 218 2.81 -6.99 14.52
C ILE A 218 3.44 -5.69 14.02
N TYR A 219 3.50 -4.66 14.85
CA TYR A 219 4.15 -3.40 14.50
C TYR A 219 5.62 -3.62 14.13
N GLY A 220 6.37 -4.35 14.96
CA GLY A 220 7.77 -4.68 14.72
C GLY A 220 7.99 -5.39 13.39
N PHE A 221 7.15 -6.37 13.06
CA PHE A 221 7.20 -7.09 11.79
C PHE A 221 6.82 -6.17 10.60
N SER A 222 5.82 -5.31 10.76
CA SER A 222 5.40 -4.35 9.72
C SER A 222 6.46 -3.28 9.41
N ALA A 223 7.31 -2.96 10.39
CA ALA A 223 8.39 -2.00 10.25
C ALA A 223 9.61 -2.57 9.50
N ILE A 224 9.68 -3.90 9.31
CA ILE A 224 10.76 -4.56 8.58
C ILE A 224 10.49 -4.42 7.08
N PRO A 225 11.37 -3.73 6.32
CA PRO A 225 11.21 -3.63 4.88
C PRO A 225 11.22 -5.01 4.21
N SER A 226 10.43 -5.18 3.16
CA SER A 226 10.36 -6.44 2.39
C SER A 226 11.73 -6.92 1.91
N TRP A 227 12.64 -6.01 1.53
CA TRP A 227 14.00 -6.35 1.11
C TRP A 227 14.83 -7.03 2.20
N LEU A 228 14.61 -6.67 3.47
CA LEU A 228 15.39 -7.22 4.59
C LEU A 228 15.00 -8.69 4.85
N PHE A 229 13.73 -9.04 4.67
CA PHE A 229 13.29 -10.44 4.68
C PHE A 229 13.92 -11.26 3.55
N MET A 230 14.00 -10.71 2.34
CA MET A 230 14.62 -11.39 1.20
C MET A 230 16.11 -11.64 1.43
N ILE A 231 16.81 -10.68 2.06
CA ILE A 231 18.19 -10.87 2.50
C ILE A 231 18.28 -11.98 3.57
N GLY A 232 17.37 -11.98 4.54
CA GLY A 232 17.31 -13.02 5.58
C GLY A 232 17.12 -14.42 5.01
N ILE A 233 16.17 -14.60 4.08
CA ILE A 233 15.92 -15.88 3.39
C ILE A 233 17.12 -16.28 2.55
N SER A 234 17.78 -15.34 1.87
CA SER A 234 19.01 -15.61 1.11
C SER A 234 20.13 -16.13 2.00
N PHE A 235 20.36 -15.52 3.17
CA PHE A 235 21.36 -16.01 4.12
C PHE A 235 20.99 -17.38 4.72
N PHE A 236 19.73 -17.59 5.05
CA PHE A 236 19.26 -18.88 5.57
C PHE A 236 19.38 -19.99 4.52
N SER A 237 18.98 -19.72 3.28
CA SER A 237 19.12 -20.66 2.17
C SER A 237 20.59 -21.00 1.89
N ARG A 238 21.50 -20.01 1.97
CA ARG A 238 22.94 -20.25 1.83
C ARG A 238 23.51 -21.07 2.99
N ALA A 239 23.04 -20.86 4.22
CA ALA A 239 23.45 -21.63 5.38
C ALA A 239 23.04 -23.11 5.26
N VAL A 240 21.79 -23.39 4.86
CA VAL A 240 21.30 -24.75 4.63
C VAL A 240 22.00 -25.42 3.44
N ALA A 241 22.26 -24.69 2.35
CA ALA A 241 22.99 -25.21 1.20
C ALA A 241 24.45 -25.60 1.55
N LEU A 242 25.12 -24.81 2.40
CA LEU A 242 26.48 -25.13 2.88
C LEU A 242 26.51 -26.38 3.76
N GLU A 243 25.44 -26.64 4.52
CA GLU A 243 25.33 -27.82 5.38
C GLU A 243 25.07 -29.10 4.56
N THR A 244 24.35 -29.00 3.44
CA THR A 244 24.06 -30.15 2.55
C THR A 244 25.18 -30.50 1.56
N SER A 245 26.08 -29.56 1.22
CA SER A 245 27.16 -29.77 0.24
C SER A 245 28.47 -30.28 0.84
N ALA A 246 28.58 -30.37 2.18
CA ALA A 246 29.82 -30.77 2.84
C ALA A 246 29.90 -32.29 3.06
N ALA A 247 30.40 -33.02 2.06
CA ALA A 247 31.18 -34.23 2.34
C ALA A 247 32.48 -33.80 3.04
N ARG A 248 32.48 -33.73 4.38
CA ARG A 248 33.71 -33.51 5.15
C ARG A 248 34.15 -34.81 5.82
N PRO A 249 35.45 -35.16 5.72
CA PRO A 249 36.01 -36.30 6.42
C PRO A 249 36.00 -36.02 7.93
N LEU A 250 35.92 -37.11 8.70
CA LEU A 250 36.06 -37.15 10.14
C LEU A 250 37.24 -36.29 10.60
N LEU A 251 36.98 -35.13 11.24
CA LEU A 251 37.84 -34.58 12.29
C LEU A 251 37.13 -33.44 13.05
N VAL A 252 37.05 -33.65 14.37
CA VAL A 252 36.66 -32.74 15.46
C VAL A 252 35.17 -32.39 15.57
N ARG A 253 34.49 -33.16 16.43
CA ARG A 253 33.17 -32.86 17.01
C ARG A 253 33.25 -31.62 17.91
N THR A 254 33.14 -30.42 17.33
CA THR A 254 32.80 -29.22 18.10
C THR A 254 31.29 -29.21 18.35
N ARG A 255 30.89 -29.02 19.62
CA ARG A 255 29.50 -29.14 20.06
C ARG A 255 28.67 -27.97 19.46
N PRO A 256 27.46 -28.22 18.93
CA PRO A 256 26.61 -27.18 18.32
C PRO A 256 26.29 -26.01 19.26
N ALA A 257 26.33 -26.24 20.58
CA ALA A 257 26.18 -25.21 21.60
C ALA A 257 27.23 -24.08 21.50
N TYR A 258 28.46 -24.36 21.06
CA TYR A 258 29.49 -23.33 20.94
C TYR A 258 29.23 -22.38 19.76
N VAL A 259 28.71 -22.89 18.64
CA VAL A 259 28.40 -22.07 17.46
C VAL A 259 27.20 -21.16 17.73
N VAL A 260 26.19 -21.65 18.43
CA VAL A 260 25.04 -20.84 18.85
C VAL A 260 25.46 -19.79 19.88
N ALA A 261 26.32 -20.16 20.85
CA ALA A 261 26.82 -19.21 21.84
C ALA A 261 27.69 -18.10 21.22
N THR A 262 28.56 -18.42 20.26
CA THR A 262 29.37 -17.41 19.57
C THR A 262 28.54 -16.52 18.66
N ALA A 263 27.48 -17.03 18.04
CA ALA A 263 26.55 -16.24 17.23
C ALA A 263 25.73 -15.26 18.09
N ILE A 264 25.24 -15.68 19.26
CA ILE A 264 24.52 -14.82 20.20
C ILE A 264 25.47 -13.74 20.74
N LEU A 265 26.69 -14.11 21.15
CA LEU A 265 27.69 -13.14 21.62
C LEU A 265 28.07 -12.14 20.52
N ALA A 266 28.27 -12.59 19.27
CA ALA A 266 28.57 -11.69 18.15
C ALA A 266 27.39 -10.77 17.83
N GLY A 267 26.14 -11.27 17.90
CA GLY A 267 24.93 -10.48 17.68
C GLY A 267 24.73 -9.41 18.75
N ILE A 268 24.90 -9.77 20.03
CA ILE A 268 24.78 -8.83 21.16
C ILE A 268 25.90 -7.79 21.10
N THR A 269 27.15 -8.21 20.85
CA THR A 269 28.28 -7.28 20.75
C THR A 269 28.14 -6.35 19.55
N GLY A 270 27.67 -6.85 18.40
CA GLY A 270 27.36 -6.06 17.22
C GLY A 270 26.22 -5.06 17.44
N TYR A 271 25.17 -5.45 18.18
CA TYR A 271 24.06 -4.58 18.54
C TYR A 271 24.51 -3.40 19.43
N PHE A 272 25.36 -3.66 20.43
CA PHE A 272 25.89 -2.60 21.30
C PHE A 272 26.95 -1.71 20.62
N ILE A 273 27.75 -2.24 19.68
CA ILE A 273 28.65 -1.42 18.85
C ILE A 273 27.84 -0.55 17.87
N GLY A 274 26.72 -1.06 17.34
CA GLY A 274 25.78 -0.32 16.50
C GLY A 274 25.03 0.79 17.26
N GLN A 275 24.68 0.57 18.52
CA GLN A 275 24.13 1.60 19.40
C GLN A 275 25.20 2.61 19.87
N GLY A 276 26.46 2.19 20.03
CA GLY A 276 27.57 3.08 20.36
C GLY A 276 28.00 4.02 19.21
N SER A 277 27.69 3.66 17.96
CA SER A 277 27.95 4.51 16.80
C SER A 277 26.93 5.65 16.65
N SER A 278 25.81 5.63 17.38
CA SER A 278 24.91 6.80 17.50
C SER A 278 25.35 7.80 18.58
N LEU A 279 26.41 7.51 19.34
CA LEU A 279 26.94 8.34 20.44
C LEU A 279 28.24 9.12 20.07
N GLY A 280 28.61 9.18 18.79
CA GLY A 280 29.55 10.20 18.28
C GLY A 280 31.03 10.08 18.69
N LEU A 281 31.49 8.93 19.18
CA LEU A 281 32.87 8.75 19.67
C LEU A 281 33.93 8.38 18.61
N PHE A 282 33.55 8.20 17.35
CA PHE A 282 34.49 8.04 16.23
C PHE A 282 34.39 9.23 15.28
N SER A 283 35.22 10.24 15.56
CA SER A 283 35.53 11.30 14.61
C SER A 283 36.22 10.70 13.39
N ASN A 284 35.62 10.84 12.20
CA ASN A 284 36.38 10.85 10.97
C ASN A 284 35.68 11.67 9.89
N LYS A 285 36.33 12.80 9.59
CA LYS A 285 36.46 13.47 8.29
C LYS A 285 35.32 13.29 7.28
N GLU A 286 34.67 14.41 7.00
CA GLU A 286 33.94 14.68 5.76
C GLU A 286 34.69 14.08 4.56
N LYS A 287 34.07 13.09 3.92
CA LYS A 287 34.36 12.75 2.54
C LYS A 287 33.32 13.47 1.70
N GLU A 288 33.79 14.46 0.96
CA GLU A 288 33.06 15.11 -0.12
C GLU A 288 32.46 14.03 -1.03
N GLY A 289 31.13 14.00 -1.10
CA GLY A 289 30.40 13.15 -2.04
C GLY A 289 30.55 13.70 -3.45
N TRP A 290 30.81 12.81 -4.41
CA TRP A 290 30.71 13.14 -5.82
C TRP A 290 29.25 13.46 -6.21
N PRO A 291 29.01 14.46 -7.08
CA PRO A 291 27.68 14.93 -7.41
C PRO A 291 27.05 14.00 -8.44
N ASN A 292 25.82 13.58 -8.21
CA ASN A 292 24.77 13.40 -9.23
C ASN A 292 23.52 12.79 -8.57
N SER A 293 22.78 13.62 -7.83
CA SER A 293 21.35 13.41 -7.65
C SER A 293 20.65 14.05 -8.85
N TYR A 294 20.00 13.24 -9.68
CA TYR A 294 18.99 13.78 -10.60
C TYR A 294 17.80 14.21 -9.76
N ASN A 295 17.76 15.50 -9.46
CA ASN A 295 16.62 16.18 -8.89
C ASN A 295 15.70 16.57 -10.06
N VAL A 296 14.85 15.64 -10.51
CA VAL A 296 13.83 15.97 -11.51
C VAL A 296 12.70 16.69 -10.79
N LYS A 297 12.65 18.02 -10.95
CA LYS A 297 11.44 18.80 -10.65
C LYS A 297 10.45 18.55 -11.80
N PRO A 298 9.26 17.97 -11.56
CA PRO A 298 8.24 17.94 -12.60
C PRO A 298 7.82 19.39 -12.87
N HIS A 299 7.97 19.83 -14.12
CA HIS A 299 7.30 21.04 -14.57
C HIS A 299 5.81 20.71 -14.69
N LEU A 300 5.00 21.37 -13.85
CA LEU A 300 3.57 21.53 -14.10
C LEU A 300 3.41 22.40 -15.34
N ASP A 301 3.17 21.76 -16.47
CA ASP A 301 2.25 22.21 -17.52
C ASP A 301 2.32 21.19 -18.67
N SER A 302 1.55 20.11 -18.51
CA SER A 302 1.01 19.36 -19.63
C SER A 302 -0.37 18.91 -19.18
N SER A 303 -1.38 19.55 -19.75
CA SER A 303 -2.78 19.21 -19.63
C SER A 303 -3.00 17.79 -20.14
N ASP A 304 -3.17 16.84 -19.22
CA ASP A 304 -3.69 15.52 -19.55
C ASP A 304 -5.20 15.58 -19.35
N GLU A 305 -5.90 15.69 -20.48
CA GLU A 305 -7.34 15.52 -20.59
C GLU A 305 -7.74 14.09 -20.21
N ASP A 306 -8.88 13.99 -19.54
CA ASP A 306 -9.53 12.77 -19.11
C ASP A 306 -9.67 11.74 -20.26
N TYR A 307 -9.17 10.52 -20.05
CA TYR A 307 -9.61 9.36 -20.82
C TYR A 307 -10.13 8.28 -19.86
N GLU A 308 -11.44 8.05 -19.96
CA GLU A 308 -12.18 6.99 -19.31
C GLU A 308 -11.68 5.62 -19.81
N SER A 309 -11.40 4.72 -18.87
CA SER A 309 -11.03 3.34 -19.15
C SER A 309 -12.31 2.52 -19.35
N GLU A 310 -12.78 2.40 -20.59
CA GLU A 310 -13.66 1.28 -20.94
C GLU A 310 -12.81 0.01 -21.09
N GLY A 311 -13.21 -1.02 -20.36
CA GLY A 311 -12.58 -2.33 -20.42
C GLY A 311 -12.93 -3.01 -21.74
N GLU A 312 -11.92 -3.25 -22.55
CA GLU A 312 -11.97 -4.25 -23.62
C GLU A 312 -10.91 -5.30 -23.30
N GLU A 313 -11.36 -6.53 -23.11
CA GLU A 313 -10.54 -7.73 -23.07
C GLU A 313 -9.79 -7.80 -24.42
N GLU A 314 -8.48 -7.53 -24.41
CA GLU A 314 -7.70 -7.60 -25.64
C GLU A 314 -7.50 -9.05 -26.05
N GLU A 315 -8.18 -9.39 -27.14
CA GLU A 315 -8.14 -10.66 -27.87
C GLU A 315 -6.69 -11.10 -28.11
N ASP A 316 -6.44 -12.38 -27.79
CA ASP A 316 -5.25 -13.14 -28.16
C ASP A 316 -4.94 -12.89 -29.64
N SER A 317 -3.90 -12.11 -29.92
CA SER A 317 -3.29 -12.09 -31.24
C SER A 317 -2.62 -13.44 -31.43
N GLU A 318 -3.25 -14.31 -32.21
CA GLU A 318 -2.78 -15.65 -32.63
C GLU A 318 -1.27 -15.63 -32.86
N GLU A 319 -0.50 -16.00 -31.82
CA GLU A 319 0.92 -16.26 -31.93
C GLU A 319 1.05 -17.45 -32.89
N GLU A 320 1.99 -17.42 -33.84
CA GLU A 320 2.35 -18.62 -34.59
C GLU A 320 2.74 -19.71 -33.58
N GLU A 321 1.79 -20.61 -33.31
CA GLU A 321 1.94 -21.74 -32.41
C GLU A 321 2.97 -22.69 -33.02
N GLY A 322 4.24 -22.48 -32.68
CA GLY A 322 5.25 -23.51 -32.80
C GLY A 322 4.78 -24.70 -31.96
N ASP A 323 4.77 -25.89 -32.55
CA ASP A 323 4.32 -27.13 -31.89
C ASP A 323 5.30 -27.62 -30.80
N GLY A 324 6.30 -26.81 -30.47
CA GLY A 324 7.35 -27.09 -29.49
C GLY A 324 8.36 -28.12 -29.95
N THR A 325 8.21 -28.70 -31.15
CA THR A 325 9.10 -29.77 -31.66
C THR A 325 10.47 -29.24 -32.05
N GLU A 326 10.61 -27.92 -32.26
CA GLU A 326 11.88 -27.28 -32.53
C GLU A 326 12.81 -27.20 -31.31
N LEU A 327 12.29 -27.34 -30.08
CA LEU A 327 13.07 -27.17 -28.86
C LEU A 327 13.99 -28.37 -28.62
N ALA A 328 15.30 -28.11 -28.54
CA ALA A 328 16.28 -29.14 -28.24
C ALA A 328 16.29 -29.46 -26.73
N ASN A 329 16.54 -30.72 -26.39
CA ASN A 329 16.72 -31.11 -25.00
C ASN A 329 18.16 -30.78 -24.53
N PHE A 330 18.28 -29.78 -23.64
CA PHE A 330 19.53 -29.35 -23.05
C PHE A 330 19.76 -29.87 -21.61
N ASP A 331 19.07 -30.93 -21.19
CA ASP A 331 19.13 -31.44 -19.81
C ASP A 331 20.51 -32.00 -19.42
N SER A 332 21.33 -32.40 -20.40
CA SER A 332 22.67 -32.96 -20.17
C SER A 332 23.76 -31.91 -19.94
N SER A 333 23.49 -30.62 -20.17
CA SER A 333 24.45 -29.55 -19.91
C SER A 333 24.33 -29.05 -18.47
N ASN A 334 25.45 -28.76 -17.80
CA ASN A 334 25.47 -28.05 -16.51
C ASN A 334 25.85 -26.57 -16.69
N GLU A 335 25.60 -26.04 -17.88
CA GLU A 335 25.97 -24.67 -18.23
C GLU A 335 25.01 -23.64 -17.62
N GLU A 336 25.51 -22.42 -17.43
CA GLU A 336 24.71 -21.24 -17.10
C GLU A 336 23.62 -21.01 -18.17
N VAL A 337 22.38 -20.84 -17.73
CA VAL A 337 21.25 -20.52 -18.60
C VAL A 337 20.96 -19.04 -18.50
N LYS A 338 20.73 -18.37 -19.64
CA LYS A 338 20.45 -16.94 -19.68
C LYS A 338 19.35 -16.62 -20.69
N LEU A 339 18.68 -15.49 -20.45
CA LEU A 339 17.77 -14.86 -21.38
C LEU A 339 18.45 -13.62 -21.98
N VAL A 340 18.52 -13.55 -23.30
CA VAL A 340 18.97 -12.37 -24.02
C VAL A 340 17.77 -11.66 -24.63
N LEU A 341 17.70 -10.35 -24.43
CA LEU A 341 16.66 -9.46 -24.93
C LEU A 341 17.29 -8.56 -25.98
N VAL A 342 17.05 -8.86 -27.25
CA VAL A 342 17.58 -8.09 -28.38
C VAL A 342 16.58 -7.01 -28.75
N VAL A 343 16.93 -5.75 -28.54
CA VAL A 343 16.05 -4.59 -28.71
C VAL A 343 16.39 -3.85 -29.99
N ARG A 344 15.36 -3.56 -30.80
CA ARG A 344 15.50 -2.68 -31.97
C ARG A 344 15.67 -1.22 -31.57
N THR A 345 16.84 -0.67 -31.88
CA THR A 345 17.20 0.73 -31.57
C THR A 345 16.87 1.70 -32.70
N ASP A 346 16.65 1.20 -33.91
CA ASP A 346 16.21 1.97 -35.09
C ASP A 346 14.81 2.57 -34.94
N LEU A 347 13.99 1.94 -34.09
CA LEU A 347 12.62 2.37 -33.84
C LEU A 347 12.48 3.60 -32.92
N GLY A 348 13.59 4.09 -32.34
CA GLY A 348 13.57 5.29 -31.49
C GLY A 348 12.70 5.16 -30.23
N MET A 349 12.52 3.95 -29.69
CA MET A 349 11.70 3.71 -28.50
C MET A 349 12.21 4.49 -27.27
N THR A 350 11.27 5.03 -26.48
CA THR A 350 11.60 5.63 -25.18
C THR A 350 12.01 4.55 -24.18
N LYS A 351 12.79 4.92 -23.15
CA LYS A 351 13.28 3.98 -22.12
C LYS A 351 12.16 3.18 -21.44
N GLY A 352 11.02 3.83 -21.16
CA GLY A 352 9.85 3.17 -20.57
C GLY A 352 9.24 2.12 -21.49
N LYS A 353 9.09 2.45 -22.79
CA LYS A 353 8.57 1.52 -23.79
C LYS A 353 9.49 0.31 -23.98
N ILE A 354 10.81 0.54 -24.02
CA ILE A 354 11.79 -0.56 -24.09
C ILE A 354 11.63 -1.50 -22.89
N ALA A 355 11.50 -0.98 -21.67
CA ALA A 355 11.34 -1.80 -20.48
C ALA A 355 10.05 -2.65 -20.52
N ALA A 356 8.95 -2.08 -21.00
CA ALA A 356 7.69 -2.81 -21.19
C ALA A 356 7.83 -3.93 -22.21
N GLN A 357 8.39 -3.65 -23.39
CA GLN A 357 8.58 -4.64 -24.46
C GLN A 357 9.54 -5.77 -24.06
N CYS A 358 10.62 -5.45 -23.35
CA CYS A 358 11.51 -6.44 -22.73
C CYS A 358 10.79 -7.36 -21.72
N SER A 359 9.82 -6.81 -20.98
CA SER A 359 9.01 -7.58 -20.03
C SER A 359 8.06 -8.53 -20.75
N HIS A 360 7.42 -8.07 -21.84
CA HIS A 360 6.60 -8.93 -22.70
C HIS A 360 7.42 -10.07 -23.31
N ALA A 361 8.60 -9.79 -23.85
CA ALA A 361 9.49 -10.80 -24.44
C ALA A 361 9.90 -11.87 -23.41
N THR A 362 10.19 -11.45 -22.19
CA THR A 362 10.52 -12.36 -21.08
C THR A 362 9.34 -13.29 -20.77
N LEU A 363 8.12 -12.73 -20.67
CA LEU A 363 6.92 -13.49 -20.35
C LEU A 363 6.55 -14.45 -21.48
N ALA A 364 6.70 -14.04 -22.74
CA ALA A 364 6.47 -14.89 -23.91
C ALA A 364 7.39 -16.13 -23.88
N CYS A 365 8.70 -15.93 -23.70
CA CYS A 365 9.64 -17.06 -23.59
C CYS A 365 9.33 -17.99 -22.40
N TYR A 366 8.90 -17.41 -21.27
CA TYR A 366 8.53 -18.17 -20.07
C TYR A 366 7.30 -19.05 -20.30
N LYS A 367 6.21 -18.46 -20.83
CA LYS A 367 4.98 -19.17 -21.16
C LYS A 367 5.24 -20.27 -22.17
N TYR A 368 6.02 -19.98 -23.23
CA TYR A 368 6.38 -20.94 -24.25
C TYR A 368 7.09 -22.18 -23.68
N LEU A 369 8.14 -21.98 -22.88
CA LEU A 369 8.88 -23.10 -22.28
C LEU A 369 8.04 -23.88 -21.26
N THR A 370 7.16 -23.20 -20.54
CA THR A 370 6.26 -23.83 -19.56
C THR A 370 5.23 -24.72 -20.26
N ALA A 371 4.67 -24.26 -21.38
CA ALA A 371 3.67 -25.00 -22.15
C ALA A 371 4.26 -26.22 -22.87
N TYR A 372 5.39 -26.04 -23.56
CA TYR A 372 5.92 -27.04 -24.49
C TYR A 372 7.04 -27.91 -23.90
N THR A 373 7.75 -27.45 -22.87
CA THR A 373 8.86 -28.19 -22.24
C THR A 373 8.80 -28.24 -20.71
N PRO A 374 7.66 -28.60 -20.08
CA PRO A 374 7.51 -28.57 -18.61
C PRO A 374 8.47 -29.52 -17.88
N ASN A 375 8.92 -30.58 -18.55
CA ASN A 375 9.85 -31.56 -18.00
C ASN A 375 11.33 -31.21 -18.23
N SER A 376 11.64 -30.21 -19.06
CA SER A 376 13.05 -29.82 -19.28
C SER A 376 13.57 -29.05 -18.08
N GLY A 377 14.78 -29.42 -17.63
CA GLY A 377 15.48 -28.74 -16.55
C GLY A 377 15.96 -27.34 -16.92
N ILE A 378 15.78 -26.86 -18.17
CA ILE A 378 16.29 -25.56 -18.61
C ILE A 378 15.64 -24.38 -17.89
N LEU A 379 14.31 -24.38 -17.75
CA LEU A 379 13.57 -23.30 -17.11
C LEU A 379 13.90 -23.26 -15.60
N ARG A 380 13.86 -24.42 -14.95
CA ARG A 380 14.22 -24.57 -13.54
C ARG A 380 15.67 -24.15 -13.26
N ARG A 381 16.61 -24.48 -14.16
CA ARG A 381 18.00 -24.02 -14.05
C ARG A 381 18.08 -22.50 -14.11
N TRP A 382 17.46 -21.88 -15.11
CA TRP A 382 17.41 -20.42 -15.23
C TRP A 382 16.84 -19.75 -13.97
N GLU A 383 15.72 -20.28 -13.43
CA GLU A 383 15.13 -19.80 -12.18
C GLU A 383 16.09 -19.94 -10.98
N SER A 384 16.74 -21.10 -10.85
CA SER A 384 17.67 -21.38 -9.75
C SER A 384 18.98 -20.57 -9.83
N GLN A 385 19.36 -20.12 -11.03
CA GLN A 385 20.58 -19.34 -11.30
C GLN A 385 20.33 -17.82 -11.24
N GLY A 386 19.18 -17.38 -10.73
CA GLY A 386 18.88 -15.95 -10.55
C GLY A 386 18.30 -15.28 -11.80
N GLN A 387 17.83 -16.06 -12.79
CA GLN A 387 17.09 -15.60 -13.96
C GLN A 387 17.81 -14.50 -14.73
N ALA A 388 19.08 -14.73 -15.10
CA ALA A 388 19.92 -13.76 -15.80
C ALA A 388 19.23 -13.25 -17.08
N LYS A 389 19.17 -11.92 -17.23
CA LYS A 389 18.62 -11.20 -18.39
C LYS A 389 19.64 -10.21 -18.90
N ILE A 390 19.97 -10.26 -20.19
CA ILE A 390 20.96 -9.38 -20.82
C ILE A 390 20.29 -8.64 -21.96
N ALA A 391 20.28 -7.31 -21.90
CA ALA A 391 19.75 -6.46 -22.95
C ALA A 391 20.84 -6.13 -23.98
N LEU A 392 20.58 -6.46 -25.25
CA LEU A 392 21.43 -6.18 -26.40
C LEU A 392 20.69 -5.30 -27.40
N GLN A 393 21.42 -4.63 -28.28
CA GLN A 393 20.85 -3.78 -29.33
C GLN A 393 21.06 -4.36 -30.72
N VAL A 394 20.05 -4.19 -31.56
CA VAL A 394 20.08 -4.43 -33.01
C VAL A 394 19.52 -3.20 -33.74
N LYS A 395 19.92 -3.01 -35.00
CA LYS A 395 19.55 -1.82 -35.80
C LYS A 395 18.62 -2.11 -36.98
N SER A 396 18.33 -3.38 -37.24
CA SER A 396 17.51 -3.80 -38.38
C SER A 396 16.52 -4.87 -37.94
N GLU A 397 15.34 -4.85 -38.57
CA GLU A 397 14.36 -5.93 -38.47
C GLU A 397 14.89 -7.22 -39.08
N GLU A 398 15.48 -7.14 -40.27
CA GLU A 398 16.04 -8.30 -40.99
C GLU A 398 17.09 -9.04 -40.14
N GLU A 399 17.99 -8.30 -39.48
CA GLU A 399 19.00 -8.88 -38.58
C GLU A 399 18.35 -9.59 -37.38
N MET A 400 17.25 -9.06 -36.85
CA MET A 400 16.47 -9.71 -35.79
C MET A 400 15.81 -11.00 -36.26
N GLU A 401 15.25 -11.02 -37.47
CA GLU A 401 14.62 -12.21 -38.06
C GLU A 401 15.63 -13.31 -38.35
N GLU A 402 16.78 -12.96 -38.90
CA GLU A 402 17.89 -13.89 -39.12
C GLU A 402 18.36 -14.52 -37.79
N MET A 403 18.47 -13.71 -36.74
CA MET A 403 18.81 -14.20 -35.40
C MET A 403 17.74 -15.11 -34.82
N GLN A 404 16.46 -14.79 -35.00
CA GLN A 404 15.35 -15.64 -34.58
C GLN A 404 15.42 -16.99 -35.28
N ALA A 405 15.53 -17.01 -36.61
CA ALA A 405 15.62 -18.23 -37.40
C ALA A 405 16.83 -19.08 -36.99
N LYS A 406 17.99 -18.43 -36.78
CA LYS A 406 19.21 -19.09 -36.30
C LYS A 406 19.00 -19.70 -34.91
N ALA A 407 18.40 -18.98 -33.97
CA ALA A 407 18.12 -19.47 -32.62
C ALA A 407 17.16 -20.67 -32.63
N ILE A 408 16.09 -20.60 -33.43
CA ILE A 408 15.15 -21.71 -33.63
C ILE A 408 15.86 -22.93 -34.23
N SER A 409 16.74 -22.74 -35.23
CA SER A 409 17.49 -23.84 -35.84
C SER A 409 18.45 -24.56 -34.89
N LEU A 410 18.86 -23.89 -33.81
CA LEU A 410 19.69 -24.44 -32.73
C LEU A 410 18.84 -25.02 -31.59
N GLY A 411 17.52 -24.99 -31.73
CA GLY A 411 16.54 -25.45 -30.77
C GLY A 411 16.40 -24.61 -29.50
N LEU A 412 16.73 -23.31 -29.59
CA LEU A 412 16.54 -22.34 -28.51
C LEU A 412 15.11 -21.81 -28.50
N CYS A 413 14.63 -21.40 -27.32
CA CYS A 413 13.39 -20.64 -27.22
C CYS A 413 13.63 -19.20 -27.72
N ALA A 414 13.05 -18.86 -28.86
CA ALA A 414 13.15 -17.54 -29.48
C ALA A 414 11.75 -16.97 -29.77
N ARG A 415 11.38 -15.87 -29.11
CA ARG A 415 10.06 -15.22 -29.26
C ARG A 415 10.20 -13.74 -29.56
N VAL A 416 9.51 -13.26 -30.58
CA VAL A 416 9.51 -11.84 -31.00
C VAL A 416 8.24 -11.18 -30.50
N ILE A 417 8.37 -9.97 -29.96
CA ILE A 417 7.22 -9.14 -29.56
C ILE A 417 6.93 -8.10 -30.64
N THR A 418 5.68 -8.04 -31.05
CA THR A 418 5.14 -7.03 -31.95
C THR A 418 4.38 -5.97 -31.16
N ASP A 419 4.57 -4.70 -31.51
CA ASP A 419 3.82 -3.61 -30.91
C ASP A 419 2.41 -3.53 -31.50
N ALA A 420 1.38 -3.59 -30.65
CA ALA A 420 -0.02 -3.49 -31.04
C ALA A 420 -0.41 -2.10 -31.61
N GLY A 421 0.50 -1.11 -31.52
CA GLY A 421 0.31 0.18 -32.18
C GLY A 421 -0.44 1.22 -31.34
N ARG A 422 -0.49 1.06 -30.01
CA ARG A 422 -1.04 2.06 -29.08
C ARG A 422 -0.08 3.23 -28.79
N THR A 423 1.01 3.35 -29.55
CA THR A 423 2.11 4.31 -29.31
C THR A 423 2.79 4.74 -30.62
N GLN A 424 3.83 5.59 -30.53
CA GLN A 424 4.52 6.30 -31.64
C GLN A 424 5.16 5.45 -32.76
N ILE A 425 5.04 4.11 -32.74
CA ILE A 425 5.64 3.20 -33.74
C ILE A 425 4.51 2.60 -34.61
N ALA A 426 4.81 2.32 -35.87
CA ALA A 426 3.86 1.65 -36.77
C ALA A 426 3.36 0.33 -36.15
N SER A 427 2.03 0.15 -36.13
CA SER A 427 1.39 -1.09 -35.64
C SER A 427 1.95 -2.31 -36.36
N GLY A 428 2.20 -3.39 -35.62
CA GLY A 428 2.78 -4.64 -36.13
C GLY A 428 4.31 -4.65 -36.20
N SER A 429 5.00 -3.57 -35.82
CA SER A 429 6.47 -3.55 -35.81
C SER A 429 7.03 -4.54 -34.80
N ARG A 430 7.96 -5.41 -35.23
CA ARG A 430 8.74 -6.29 -34.35
C ARG A 430 9.68 -5.43 -33.52
N THR A 431 9.60 -5.49 -32.18
CA THR A 431 10.32 -4.58 -31.28
C THR A 431 11.46 -5.25 -30.51
N VAL A 432 11.20 -6.40 -29.90
CA VAL A 432 12.15 -7.12 -29.05
C VAL A 432 12.10 -8.60 -29.33
N LEU A 433 13.27 -9.22 -29.47
CA LEU A 433 13.45 -10.68 -29.57
C LEU A 433 14.01 -11.21 -28.24
N GLY A 434 13.29 -12.12 -27.60
CA GLY A 434 13.78 -12.88 -26.45
C GLY A 434 14.38 -14.21 -26.89
N VAL A 435 15.61 -14.51 -26.48
CA VAL A 435 16.30 -15.80 -26.72
C VAL A 435 16.74 -16.41 -25.39
N LEU A 436 16.16 -17.56 -25.03
CA LEU A 436 16.47 -18.27 -23.78
C LEU A 436 17.16 -19.60 -24.08
N GLY A 437 18.31 -19.82 -23.45
CA GLY A 437 18.95 -21.13 -23.45
C GLY A 437 20.32 -21.17 -22.78
N PRO A 438 21.10 -22.25 -23.02
CA PRO A 438 22.45 -22.38 -22.47
C PRO A 438 23.36 -21.30 -23.04
N LYS A 439 24.22 -20.74 -22.18
CA LYS A 439 25.07 -19.59 -22.49
C LYS A 439 25.85 -19.73 -23.80
N SER A 440 26.53 -20.85 -24.03
CA SER A 440 27.34 -21.11 -25.22
C SER A 440 26.52 -21.05 -26.51
N VAL A 441 25.33 -21.67 -26.52
CA VAL A 441 24.45 -21.72 -27.69
C VAL A 441 23.85 -20.34 -27.94
N VAL A 442 23.41 -19.65 -26.89
CA VAL A 442 22.90 -18.27 -26.99
C VAL A 442 23.98 -17.32 -27.51
N ASP A 443 25.23 -17.43 -27.01
CA ASP A 443 26.35 -16.60 -27.46
C ASP A 443 26.74 -16.86 -28.91
N SER A 444 26.52 -18.07 -29.44
CA SER A 444 26.72 -18.36 -30.86
C SER A 444 25.76 -17.57 -31.77
N VAL A 445 24.60 -17.15 -31.25
CA VAL A 445 23.62 -16.32 -31.94
C VAL A 445 23.90 -14.84 -31.66
N THR A 446 24.01 -14.44 -30.39
CA THR A 446 23.95 -13.02 -30.00
C THR A 446 25.28 -12.42 -29.55
N GLY A 447 26.37 -13.19 -29.48
CA GLY A 447 27.63 -12.75 -28.87
C GLY A 447 28.37 -11.62 -29.59
N HIS A 448 27.99 -11.33 -30.84
CA HIS A 448 28.55 -10.23 -31.64
C HIS A 448 27.82 -8.89 -31.42
N LEU A 449 26.66 -8.90 -30.78
CA LEU A 449 25.85 -7.72 -30.55
C LEU A 449 26.41 -6.87 -29.39
N LYS A 450 26.09 -5.58 -29.42
CA LYS A 450 26.45 -4.64 -28.35
C LYS A 450 25.39 -4.65 -27.25
N LEU A 451 25.80 -4.34 -26.03
CA LEU A 451 24.87 -4.03 -24.94
C LEU A 451 24.02 -2.80 -25.33
N LEU A 452 22.74 -2.82 -24.93
CA LEU A 452 21.74 -1.78 -25.22
C LEU A 452 22.11 -0.42 -24.62
#